data_AF-A0A3A1WRN5-F1
#
_entry.id   AF-A0A3A1WRN5-F1
#
_cell.length_a   1.000
_cell.length_b   1.000
_cell.length_c   1.000
_cell.angle_alpha   90.00
_cell.angle_beta   90.00
_cell.angle_gamma   90.00
#
_symmetry.space_group_name_H-M   'P 1'
#
loop_
_entity.id
_entity.type
_entity.pdbx_description
1 polymer ?
#
loop_
_entity_poly.entity_id
_entity_poly.type
_entity_poly.pdbx_seq_one_letter_code
_entity_poly.pdbx_strand_id
1 'polypeptide(L)'
;MLPTVRRGWSGCMSLQPRGSVFGNRVRSHTIVIARGERVRHWTVPSWLLGTAAVAAVLGVVGGIGAVGLSLSGDSVVRMMVEREVATTTVYEKRISGLRQEVDKLTTRQHIDRDQIAKQLDVLLSQQAQLVGRFEKLEPLLDKAAAEGLIDAATTASTEPAAGGWGMLGRIGKALAPSRDARADAVEHIRDVVLPSIRQSVGMVEGQQAAGVAKLSQDAAEKVDRMSDLLRPLGADMGEGGIFVPPPADASFDTQLHLLEGMLSRMDDLRGTAERLPLADPKPPGTVRSSTFGLRTDPFLGRAAMHTGIDFAGAPGTPVRATGEGRVISAGDQGGYGLAVEVDHGNGVTTRFAHMSRIDVRVGQSVAPGTRLGLIGTTGRSTGPHLHYEVRVNGEAVNPQRYIDAGRRWAEL
;
A
#
# COMPACT_ATOMS: atom_id res chain seq x y z
N MET A 1 -60.57 -24.33 1.58
CA MET A 1 -61.91 -24.20 0.97
C MET A 1 -61.87 -24.81 -0.42
N LEU A 2 -62.44 -26.01 -0.56
CA LEU A 2 -63.06 -26.57 -1.76
C LEU A 2 -63.80 -27.84 -1.29
N PRO A 3 -65.11 -27.79 -1.00
CA PRO A 3 -65.97 -28.96 -1.07
C PRO A 3 -66.52 -29.03 -2.51
N THR A 4 -66.95 -30.15 -3.07
CA THR A 4 -68.16 -30.94 -2.76
C THR A 4 -68.13 -32.13 -3.74
N VAL A 5 -68.24 -33.40 -3.34
CA VAL A 5 -69.47 -34.16 -3.04
C VAL A 5 -70.38 -34.41 -4.25
N ARG A 6 -70.51 -35.67 -4.69
CA ARG A 6 -71.75 -36.50 -4.76
C ARG A 6 -71.51 -37.77 -5.61
N ARG A 7 -71.64 -38.98 -5.03
CA ARG A 7 -72.84 -39.84 -4.88
C ARG A 7 -73.35 -40.44 -6.20
N GLY A 8 -73.62 -41.75 -6.17
CA GLY A 8 -74.64 -42.36 -7.01
C GLY A 8 -74.52 -43.88 -7.19
N TRP A 9 -74.97 -44.65 -6.20
CA TRP A 9 -75.37 -46.06 -6.36
C TRP A 9 -76.91 -46.12 -6.34
N SER A 10 -77.50 -46.89 -7.26
CA SER A 10 -78.82 -47.58 -7.26
C SER A 10 -79.05 -48.03 -8.72
N GLY A 11 -79.31 -49.27 -9.10
CA GLY A 11 -79.93 -50.41 -8.43
C GLY A 11 -81.15 -50.80 -9.26
N CYS A 12 -81.20 -52.02 -9.82
CA CYS A 12 -82.45 -52.72 -10.14
C CYS A 12 -82.19 -54.13 -10.71
N MET A 13 -82.61 -55.18 -10.00
CA MET A 13 -83.33 -56.31 -10.63
C MET A 13 -83.93 -57.19 -9.54
N SER A 14 -85.25 -57.09 -9.42
CA SER A 14 -86.13 -57.90 -8.58
C SER A 14 -86.42 -59.24 -9.25
N LEU A 15 -86.28 -60.32 -8.48
CA LEU A 15 -86.72 -61.67 -8.81
C LEU A 15 -88.08 -61.93 -8.16
N GLN A 16 -89.03 -62.44 -8.93
CA GLN A 16 -90.21 -63.12 -8.38
C GLN A 16 -90.55 -64.33 -9.29
N PRO A 17 -90.61 -65.56 -8.77
CA PRO A 17 -90.92 -66.77 -9.55
C PRO A 17 -92.35 -67.27 -9.26
N ARG A 18 -92.99 -67.90 -10.26
CA ARG A 18 -94.08 -68.91 -10.21
C ARG A 18 -94.78 -68.89 -11.59
N GLY A 19 -95.14 -69.97 -12.25
CA GLY A 19 -95.01 -71.40 -11.99
C GLY A 19 -95.20 -72.16 -13.31
N SER A 20 -94.51 -73.29 -13.43
CA SER A 20 -94.60 -74.22 -14.55
C SER A 20 -95.89 -75.05 -14.47
N VAL A 21 -96.60 -75.17 -15.59
CA VAL A 21 -97.59 -76.23 -15.79
C VAL A 21 -96.92 -77.39 -16.54
N PHE A 22 -97.05 -78.58 -15.98
CA PHE A 22 -96.60 -79.88 -16.51
C PHE A 22 -97.11 -80.15 -17.95
N GLY A 23 -96.46 -80.96 -18.79
CA GLY A 23 -95.38 -81.88 -18.51
C GLY A 23 -94.69 -82.40 -19.78
N ASN A 24 -93.40 -82.72 -19.63
CA ASN A 24 -92.61 -83.36 -20.67
C ASN A 24 -92.26 -84.78 -20.20
N ARG A 25 -92.76 -85.78 -20.92
CA ARG A 25 -92.51 -87.20 -20.64
C ARG A 25 -91.02 -87.50 -20.81
N VAL A 26 -90.37 -87.91 -19.74
CA VAL A 26 -88.98 -88.38 -19.75
C VAL A 26 -88.93 -89.70 -20.52
N ARG A 27 -88.36 -89.68 -21.72
CA ARG A 27 -88.03 -90.90 -22.48
C ARG A 27 -86.64 -91.38 -22.07
N SER A 28 -86.57 -92.56 -21.46
CA SER A 28 -85.32 -93.26 -21.19
C SER A 28 -84.65 -93.68 -22.50
N HIS A 29 -83.45 -93.17 -22.75
CA HIS A 29 -82.65 -93.56 -23.92
C HIS A 29 -81.93 -94.89 -23.61
N THR A 30 -82.24 -95.92 -24.38
CA THR A 30 -81.63 -97.24 -24.25
C THR A 30 -80.54 -97.37 -25.30
N ILE A 31 -79.29 -97.49 -24.88
CA ILE A 31 -78.15 -97.74 -25.77
C ILE A 31 -77.97 -99.25 -25.84
N VAL A 32 -78.20 -99.85 -27.01
CA VAL A 32 -78.03 -101.29 -27.27
C VAL A 32 -76.71 -101.47 -28.03
N ILE A 33 -75.76 -102.17 -27.41
CA ILE A 33 -74.51 -102.57 -28.04
C ILE A 33 -74.52 -104.10 -28.15
N ALA A 34 -74.63 -104.62 -29.36
CA ALA A 34 -74.58 -106.06 -29.65
C ALA A 34 -73.17 -106.45 -30.10
N ARG A 35 -72.55 -107.44 -29.44
CA ARG A 35 -71.27 -108.04 -29.86
C ARG A 35 -71.39 -109.57 -29.77
N GLY A 36 -71.58 -110.21 -30.91
CA GLY A 36 -71.82 -111.66 -31.00
C GLY A 36 -73.15 -112.08 -30.36
N GLU A 37 -73.21 -113.28 -29.80
CA GLU A 37 -74.43 -113.92 -29.30
C GLU A 37 -74.92 -113.45 -27.92
N ARG A 38 -74.36 -112.37 -27.33
CA ARG A 38 -74.85 -111.81 -26.05
C ARG A 38 -75.25 -110.34 -26.21
N VAL A 39 -76.51 -110.04 -25.97
CA VAL A 39 -77.04 -108.66 -25.91
C VAL A 39 -77.17 -108.24 -24.46
N ARG A 40 -76.48 -107.16 -24.07
CA ARG A 40 -76.58 -106.55 -22.73
C ARG A 40 -77.07 -105.12 -22.90
N HIS A 41 -78.19 -104.77 -22.27
CA HIS A 41 -78.72 -103.41 -22.28
C HIS A 41 -78.32 -102.69 -20.99
N TRP A 42 -77.97 -101.41 -21.11
CA TRP A 42 -77.73 -100.51 -19.98
C TRP A 42 -78.64 -99.30 -20.11
N THR A 43 -79.35 -98.98 -19.03
CA THR A 43 -80.19 -97.78 -18.93
C THR A 43 -79.40 -96.70 -18.24
N VAL A 44 -79.08 -95.61 -18.95
CA VAL A 44 -78.38 -94.45 -18.35
C VAL A 44 -79.44 -93.42 -17.93
N PRO A 45 -79.54 -93.07 -16.63
CA PRO A 45 -80.46 -92.03 -16.18
C PRO A 45 -80.07 -90.65 -16.73
N SER A 46 -81.04 -89.82 -17.12
CA SER A 46 -80.80 -88.49 -17.70
C SER A 46 -80.05 -87.52 -16.78
N TRP A 47 -80.11 -87.71 -15.45
CA TRP A 47 -79.40 -86.84 -14.49
C TRP A 47 -77.87 -87.00 -14.53
N LEU A 48 -77.37 -88.19 -14.86
CA LEU A 48 -75.94 -88.49 -14.91
C LEU A 48 -75.25 -87.72 -16.04
N LEU A 49 -75.91 -87.60 -17.20
CA LEU A 49 -75.44 -86.79 -18.33
C LEU A 49 -75.35 -85.29 -17.98
N GLY A 50 -76.30 -84.78 -17.20
CA GLY A 50 -76.29 -83.38 -16.75
C GLY A 50 -75.09 -83.06 -15.85
N THR A 51 -74.81 -83.94 -14.88
CA THR A 51 -73.67 -83.74 -13.95
C THR A 51 -72.30 -83.81 -14.65
N ALA A 52 -72.15 -84.70 -15.62
CA ALA A 52 -70.91 -84.83 -16.40
C ALA A 52 -70.64 -83.57 -17.26
N ALA A 53 -71.69 -82.97 -17.84
CA ALA A 53 -71.55 -81.74 -18.62
C ALA A 53 -71.08 -80.55 -17.76
N VAL A 54 -71.63 -80.39 -16.54
CA VAL A 54 -71.23 -79.30 -15.63
C VAL A 54 -69.78 -79.47 -15.16
N ALA A 55 -69.37 -80.70 -14.84
CA ALA A 55 -67.98 -80.99 -14.46
C ALA A 55 -66.99 -80.68 -15.61
N ALA A 56 -67.37 -81.01 -16.84
CA ALA A 56 -66.56 -80.69 -18.02
C ALA A 56 -66.41 -79.17 -18.22
N VAL A 57 -67.49 -78.40 -18.06
CA VAL A 57 -67.45 -76.93 -18.20
C VAL A 57 -66.58 -76.29 -17.11
N LEU A 58 -66.71 -76.71 -15.86
CA LEU A 58 -65.86 -76.22 -14.76
C LEU A 58 -64.38 -76.56 -14.98
N GLY A 59 -64.08 -77.76 -15.49
CA GLY A 59 -62.71 -78.14 -15.85
C GLY A 59 -62.12 -77.26 -16.95
N VAL A 60 -62.92 -76.94 -17.98
CA VAL A 60 -62.49 -76.03 -19.07
C VAL A 60 -62.29 -74.61 -18.58
N VAL A 61 -63.21 -74.06 -17.77
CA VAL A 61 -63.09 -72.71 -17.21
C VAL A 61 -61.87 -72.62 -16.27
N GLY A 62 -61.65 -73.63 -15.43
CA GLY A 62 -60.48 -73.72 -14.56
C GLY A 62 -59.18 -73.81 -15.35
N GLY A 63 -59.15 -74.61 -16.42
CA GLY A 63 -58.00 -74.74 -17.33
C GLY A 63 -57.67 -73.42 -18.03
N ILE A 64 -58.68 -72.73 -18.56
CA ILE A 64 -58.51 -71.41 -19.17
C ILE A 64 -58.00 -70.38 -18.15
N GLY A 65 -58.53 -70.40 -16.92
CA GLY A 65 -58.07 -69.52 -15.84
C GLY A 65 -56.61 -69.77 -15.44
N ALA A 66 -56.20 -71.03 -15.30
CA ALA A 66 -54.82 -71.40 -14.97
C ALA A 66 -53.84 -71.01 -16.08
N VAL A 67 -54.20 -71.23 -17.35
CA VAL A 67 -53.40 -70.80 -18.51
C VAL A 67 -53.31 -69.27 -18.59
N GLY A 68 -54.41 -68.56 -18.29
CA GLY A 68 -54.41 -67.09 -18.24
C GLY A 68 -53.51 -66.51 -17.15
N LEU A 69 -53.48 -67.12 -15.96
CA LEU A 69 -52.60 -66.71 -14.86
C LEU A 69 -51.12 -67.02 -15.14
N SER A 70 -50.82 -68.19 -15.73
CA SER A 70 -49.44 -68.52 -16.12
C SER A 70 -48.91 -67.62 -17.24
N LEU A 71 -49.75 -67.23 -18.22
CA LEU A 71 -49.35 -66.33 -19.30
C LEU A 71 -49.24 -64.85 -18.85
N SER A 72 -49.94 -64.44 -17.78
CA SER A 72 -49.90 -63.06 -17.24
C SER A 72 -48.87 -62.86 -16.13
N GLY A 73 -48.41 -63.91 -15.46
CA GLY A 73 -47.34 -63.82 -14.45
C GLY A 73 -46.05 -63.21 -15.02
N ASP A 74 -45.66 -63.61 -16.23
CA ASP A 74 -44.45 -63.11 -16.89
C ASP A 74 -44.55 -61.62 -17.27
N SER A 75 -45.73 -61.10 -17.58
CA SER A 75 -45.91 -59.70 -17.98
C SER A 75 -46.00 -58.75 -16.78
N VAL A 76 -46.56 -59.19 -15.65
CA VAL A 76 -46.64 -58.39 -14.43
C VAL A 76 -45.28 -58.33 -13.72
N VAL A 77 -44.55 -59.45 -13.64
CA VAL A 77 -43.20 -59.47 -13.05
C VAL A 77 -42.23 -58.64 -13.88
N ARG A 78 -42.27 -58.74 -15.21
CA ARG A 78 -41.46 -57.86 -16.09
C ARG A 78 -41.77 -56.39 -15.88
N MET A 79 -43.05 -56.01 -15.77
CA MET A 79 -43.43 -54.61 -15.51
C MET A 79 -42.90 -54.10 -14.14
N MET A 80 -42.96 -54.92 -13.09
CA MET A 80 -42.45 -54.53 -11.76
C MET A 80 -40.93 -54.42 -11.75
N VAL A 81 -40.23 -55.39 -12.35
CA VAL A 81 -38.76 -55.38 -12.47
C VAL A 81 -38.30 -54.22 -13.37
N GLU A 82 -38.97 -53.96 -14.49
CA GLU A 82 -38.68 -52.81 -15.36
C GLU A 82 -38.88 -51.49 -14.64
N ARG A 83 -39.93 -51.37 -13.80
CA ARG A 83 -40.17 -50.15 -13.01
C ARG A 83 -39.12 -49.94 -11.93
N GLU A 84 -38.66 -51.00 -11.27
CA GLU A 84 -37.64 -50.94 -10.23
C GLU A 84 -36.23 -50.72 -10.81
N VAL A 85 -35.94 -51.32 -11.97
CA VAL A 85 -34.72 -51.04 -12.73
C VAL A 85 -34.75 -49.61 -13.30
N ALA A 86 -35.92 -49.12 -13.76
CA ALA A 86 -36.05 -47.74 -14.22
C ALA A 86 -35.88 -46.72 -13.09
N THR A 87 -36.43 -46.97 -11.89
CA THR A 87 -36.24 -46.06 -10.75
C THR A 87 -34.80 -46.06 -10.28
N THR A 88 -34.18 -47.23 -10.11
CA THR A 88 -32.76 -47.35 -9.70
C THR A 88 -31.81 -46.68 -10.69
N THR A 89 -31.97 -46.92 -11.99
CA THR A 89 -31.15 -46.25 -13.02
C THR A 89 -31.34 -44.73 -13.05
N VAL A 90 -32.55 -44.23 -12.78
CA VAL A 90 -32.80 -42.79 -12.63
C VAL A 90 -32.10 -42.23 -11.39
N TYR A 91 -32.13 -42.96 -10.26
CA TYR A 91 -31.42 -42.57 -9.04
C TYR A 91 -29.89 -42.61 -9.23
N GLU A 92 -29.34 -43.65 -9.85
CA GLU A 92 -27.91 -43.77 -10.13
C GLU A 92 -27.42 -42.62 -11.02
N LYS A 93 -28.15 -42.30 -12.10
CA LYS A 93 -27.83 -41.15 -12.96
C LYS A 93 -27.90 -39.82 -12.22
N ARG A 94 -28.85 -39.66 -11.30
CA ARG A 94 -28.95 -38.44 -10.48
C ARG A 94 -27.82 -38.33 -9.47
N ILE A 95 -27.44 -39.44 -8.84
CA ILE A 95 -26.31 -39.50 -7.89
C ILE A 95 -25.00 -39.21 -8.63
N SER A 96 -24.78 -39.79 -9.81
CA SER A 96 -23.58 -39.52 -10.61
C SER A 96 -23.53 -38.06 -11.07
N GLY A 97 -24.66 -37.51 -11.51
CA GLY A 97 -24.77 -36.09 -11.88
C GLY A 97 -24.46 -35.15 -10.71
N LEU A 98 -25.05 -35.41 -9.53
CA LEU A 98 -24.80 -34.64 -8.32
C LEU A 98 -23.34 -34.75 -7.85
N ARG A 99 -22.73 -35.94 -7.92
CA ARG A 99 -21.30 -36.11 -7.59
C ARG A 99 -20.41 -35.31 -8.52
N GLN A 100 -20.65 -35.37 -9.83
CA GLN A 100 -19.88 -34.59 -10.80
C GLN A 100 -20.04 -33.07 -10.58
N GLU A 101 -21.24 -32.62 -10.21
CA GLU A 101 -21.52 -31.23 -9.89
C GLU A 101 -20.80 -30.79 -8.60
N VAL A 102 -20.83 -31.61 -7.55
CA VAL A 102 -20.08 -31.38 -6.31
C VAL A 102 -18.58 -31.34 -6.58
N ASP A 103 -18.02 -32.30 -7.32
CA ASP A 103 -16.58 -32.33 -7.64
C ASP A 103 -16.17 -31.09 -8.43
N LYS A 104 -17.00 -30.66 -9.40
CA LYS A 104 -16.78 -29.45 -10.19
C LYS A 104 -16.81 -28.19 -9.32
N LEU A 105 -17.78 -28.07 -8.41
CA LEU A 105 -17.89 -26.93 -7.48
C LEU A 105 -16.72 -26.90 -6.49
N THR A 106 -16.36 -28.06 -5.95
CA THR A 106 -15.26 -28.19 -4.97
C THR A 106 -13.92 -27.84 -5.63
N THR A 107 -13.69 -28.30 -6.86
CA THR A 107 -12.48 -27.96 -7.64
C THR A 107 -12.41 -26.46 -7.91
N ARG A 108 -13.51 -25.83 -8.35
CA ARG A 108 -13.57 -24.37 -8.56
C ARG A 108 -13.26 -23.60 -7.28
N GLN A 109 -13.88 -24.00 -6.18
CA GLN A 109 -13.68 -23.37 -4.88
C GLN A 109 -12.23 -23.48 -4.38
N HIS A 110 -11.56 -24.60 -4.63
CA HIS A 110 -10.14 -24.75 -4.30
C HIS A 110 -9.25 -23.85 -5.16
N ILE A 111 -9.49 -23.78 -6.47
CA ILE A 111 -8.74 -22.90 -7.38
C ILE A 111 -8.89 -21.43 -6.97
N ASP A 112 -10.12 -20.99 -6.68
CA ASP A 112 -10.38 -19.60 -6.28
C ASP A 112 -9.68 -19.25 -4.97
N ARG A 113 -9.71 -20.17 -4.00
CA ARG A 113 -9.00 -20.02 -2.71
C ARG A 113 -7.49 -19.91 -2.89
N ASP A 114 -6.91 -20.78 -3.71
CA ASP A 114 -5.46 -20.78 -3.97
C ASP A 114 -5.02 -19.52 -4.70
N GLN A 115 -5.84 -19.02 -5.64
CA GLN A 115 -5.56 -17.78 -6.34
C GLN A 115 -5.64 -16.56 -5.41
N ILE A 116 -6.68 -16.48 -4.57
CA ILE A 116 -6.81 -15.42 -3.56
C ILE A 116 -5.65 -15.48 -2.56
N ALA A 117 -5.26 -16.68 -2.09
CA ALA A 117 -4.15 -16.84 -1.17
C ALA A 117 -2.83 -16.32 -1.77
N LYS A 118 -2.54 -16.65 -3.04
CA LYS A 118 -1.36 -16.14 -3.75
C LYS A 118 -1.40 -14.62 -3.92
N GLN A 119 -2.57 -14.07 -4.28
CA GLN A 119 -2.72 -12.62 -4.42
C GLN A 119 -2.57 -11.89 -3.08
N LEU A 120 -3.06 -12.48 -1.99
CA LEU A 120 -2.92 -11.96 -0.64
C LEU A 120 -1.46 -11.96 -0.19
N ASP A 121 -0.70 -13.02 -0.47
CA ASP A 121 0.73 -13.10 -0.18
C ASP A 121 1.54 -12.00 -0.91
N VAL A 122 1.19 -11.73 -2.17
CA VAL A 122 1.75 -10.59 -2.92
C VAL A 122 1.40 -9.26 -2.27
N LEU A 123 0.15 -9.06 -1.82
CA LEU A 123 -0.23 -7.81 -1.14
C LEU A 123 0.48 -7.64 0.21
N LEU A 124 0.63 -8.71 0.99
CA LEU A 124 1.33 -8.68 2.26
C LEU A 124 2.82 -8.38 2.08
N SER A 125 3.46 -8.97 1.07
CA SER A 125 4.85 -8.66 0.75
C SER A 125 5.04 -7.22 0.27
N GLN A 126 4.14 -6.70 -0.57
CA GLN A 126 4.14 -5.28 -0.96
C GLN A 126 3.93 -4.36 0.23
N GLN A 127 3.02 -4.70 1.15
CA GLN A 127 2.80 -3.94 2.38
C GLN A 127 4.06 -3.93 3.26
N ALA A 128 4.72 -5.08 3.44
CA ALA A 128 5.96 -5.15 4.21
C ALA A 128 7.08 -4.31 3.58
N GLN A 129 7.20 -4.31 2.25
CA GLN A 129 8.13 -3.44 1.53
C GLN A 129 7.80 -1.96 1.73
N LEU A 130 6.53 -1.56 1.64
CA LEU A 130 6.10 -0.18 1.89
C LEU A 130 6.40 0.29 3.30
N VAL A 131 6.16 -0.55 4.32
CA VAL A 131 6.50 -0.24 5.71
C VAL A 131 8.01 -0.08 5.87
N GLY A 132 8.81 -1.00 5.35
CA GLY A 132 10.27 -0.89 5.40
C GLY A 132 10.82 0.32 4.64
N ARG A 133 10.16 0.77 3.57
CA ARG A 133 10.49 2.02 2.88
C ARG A 133 10.21 3.23 3.75
N PHE A 134 9.09 3.23 4.46
CA PHE A 134 8.71 4.31 5.36
C PHE A 134 9.70 4.46 6.53
N GLU A 135 10.07 3.34 7.15
CA GLU A 135 11.05 3.32 8.25
C GLU A 135 12.42 3.88 7.82
N LYS A 136 12.83 3.65 6.57
CA LYS A 136 14.05 4.24 6.00
C LYS A 136 13.92 5.73 5.67
N LEU A 137 12.72 6.16 5.28
CA LEU A 137 12.44 7.54 4.89
C LEU A 137 12.35 8.49 6.07
N GLU A 138 11.73 8.05 7.16
CA GLU A 138 11.48 8.87 8.36
C GLU A 138 12.72 9.68 8.82
N PRO A 139 13.89 9.07 9.08
CA PRO A 139 15.07 9.84 9.53
C PRO A 139 15.61 10.81 8.46
N LEU A 140 15.39 10.51 7.18
CA LEU A 140 15.83 11.37 6.08
C LEU A 140 14.88 12.56 5.89
N LEU A 141 13.57 12.36 6.11
CA LEU A 141 12.59 13.42 6.11
C LEU A 141 12.83 14.40 7.27
N ASP A 142 13.17 13.88 8.45
CA ASP A 142 13.54 14.73 9.60
C ASP A 142 14.80 15.57 9.31
N LYS A 143 15.83 14.96 8.72
CA LYS A 143 17.03 15.69 8.27
C LYS A 143 16.69 16.72 7.19
N ALA A 144 15.87 16.37 6.20
CA ALA A 144 15.45 17.29 5.16
C ALA A 144 14.62 18.47 5.71
N ALA A 145 13.79 18.23 6.71
CA ALA A 145 13.05 19.29 7.41
C ALA A 145 13.99 20.20 8.21
N ALA A 146 15.00 19.65 8.90
CA ALA A 146 16.03 20.43 9.58
C ALA A 146 16.84 21.32 8.61
N GLU A 147 17.05 20.84 7.38
CA GLU A 147 17.70 21.59 6.30
C GLU A 147 16.77 22.58 5.56
N GLY A 148 15.49 22.64 5.94
CA GLY A 148 14.48 23.53 5.35
C GLY A 148 14.10 23.18 3.92
N LEU A 149 14.27 21.91 3.50
CA LEU A 149 13.84 21.42 2.19
C LEU A 149 12.33 21.13 2.15
N ILE A 150 11.76 20.76 3.30
CA ILE A 150 10.33 20.47 3.44
C ILE A 150 9.77 21.14 4.69
N ASP A 151 8.49 21.53 4.63
CA ASP A 151 7.78 22.00 5.81
C ASP A 151 7.55 20.84 6.79
N ALA A 152 7.66 21.09 8.10
CA ALA A 152 7.37 20.11 9.15
C ALA A 152 5.91 19.59 9.13
N ALA A 153 5.00 20.26 8.41
CA ALA A 153 3.64 19.75 8.17
C ALA A 153 3.58 18.64 7.09
N THR A 154 4.59 18.59 6.22
CA THR A 154 4.71 17.59 5.16
C THR A 154 5.09 16.22 5.74
N THR A 155 5.94 16.17 6.76
CA THR A 155 6.33 14.92 7.45
C THR A 155 5.13 14.24 8.12
N ALA A 156 4.23 15.03 8.73
CA ALA A 156 2.98 14.53 9.34
C ALA A 156 1.95 14.00 8.33
N SER A 157 2.04 14.40 7.05
CA SER A 157 1.13 13.97 5.98
C SER A 157 1.50 12.62 5.36
N THR A 158 2.61 12.02 5.82
CA THR A 158 3.19 10.80 5.27
C THR A 158 2.75 9.53 6.01
N GLU A 159 2.04 9.66 7.14
CA GLU A 159 1.38 8.50 7.76
C GLU A 159 0.50 7.82 6.69
N PRO A 160 0.59 6.49 6.54
CA PRO A 160 -0.21 5.79 5.55
C PRO A 160 -1.66 6.08 5.87
N ALA A 161 -2.29 6.92 5.04
CA ALA A 161 -3.61 7.44 5.30
C ALA A 161 -4.55 6.27 5.66
N ALA A 162 -4.90 6.18 6.94
CA ALA A 162 -5.85 5.21 7.46
C ALA A 162 -7.20 5.26 6.69
N GLY A 163 -7.42 6.31 5.89
CA GLY A 163 -8.55 6.48 4.97
C GLY A 163 -8.63 5.45 3.83
N GLY A 164 -7.51 4.91 3.33
CA GLY A 164 -7.53 3.87 2.29
C GLY A 164 -8.17 2.57 2.80
N TRP A 165 -7.88 2.23 4.06
CA TRP A 165 -8.46 1.08 4.75
C TRP A 165 -9.93 1.30 5.15
N GLY A 166 -10.33 2.55 5.37
CA GLY A 166 -11.74 2.92 5.58
C GLY A 166 -12.64 2.60 4.38
N MET A 167 -12.12 2.72 3.15
CA MET A 167 -12.85 2.34 1.94
C MET A 167 -12.99 0.81 1.82
N LEU A 168 -11.94 0.06 2.14
CA LEU A 168 -11.97 -1.42 2.18
C LEU A 168 -12.91 -1.95 3.27
N GLY A 169 -12.97 -1.29 4.43
CA GLY A 169 -13.92 -1.61 5.49
C GLY A 169 -15.39 -1.35 5.10
N ARG A 170 -15.65 -0.35 4.26
CA ARG A 170 -16.98 -0.05 3.70
C ARG A 170 -17.38 -1.06 2.62
N ILE A 171 -16.45 -1.48 1.78
CA ILE A 171 -16.63 -2.56 0.80
C ILE A 171 -16.90 -3.89 1.52
N GLY A 172 -16.12 -4.21 2.57
CA GLY A 172 -16.31 -5.42 3.40
C GLY A 172 -17.66 -5.47 4.13
N LYS A 173 -18.20 -4.33 4.56
CA LYS A 173 -19.55 -4.24 5.15
C LYS A 173 -20.68 -4.37 4.12
N ALA A 174 -20.46 -3.93 2.88
CA ALA A 174 -21.40 -4.13 1.78
C ALA A 174 -21.40 -5.59 1.27
N LEU A 175 -20.34 -6.35 1.55
CA LEU A 175 -20.11 -7.75 1.12
C LEU A 175 -20.48 -8.81 2.17
N ALA A 176 -21.45 -8.58 3.05
CA ALA A 176 -21.94 -9.64 3.95
C ALA A 176 -23.20 -10.30 3.40
N PRO A 177 -23.15 -11.56 2.88
CA PRO A 177 -24.41 -12.25 2.62
C PRO A 177 -24.43 -13.78 2.85
N SER A 178 -25.66 -14.28 2.70
CA SER A 178 -26.14 -15.67 2.77
C SER A 178 -25.45 -16.62 1.77
N ARG A 179 -25.71 -17.94 1.90
CA ARG A 179 -24.93 -19.04 1.30
C ARG A 179 -24.66 -18.94 -0.21
N ASP A 180 -25.59 -18.47 -1.04
CA ASP A 180 -25.39 -18.36 -2.49
C ASP A 180 -24.56 -17.14 -2.89
N ALA A 181 -24.68 -16.06 -2.12
CA ALA A 181 -23.94 -14.83 -2.35
C ALA A 181 -22.47 -14.91 -1.86
N ARG A 182 -22.05 -16.06 -1.27
CA ARG A 182 -20.65 -16.33 -0.93
C ARG A 182 -19.79 -16.65 -2.15
N ALA A 183 -20.34 -17.28 -3.19
CA ALA A 183 -19.60 -17.54 -4.42
C ALA A 183 -19.35 -16.23 -5.19
N ASP A 184 -20.40 -15.44 -5.37
CA ASP A 184 -20.33 -14.11 -6.00
C ASP A 184 -19.44 -13.14 -5.20
N ALA A 185 -19.45 -13.22 -3.86
CA ALA A 185 -18.56 -12.41 -3.02
C ALA A 185 -17.08 -12.80 -3.21
N VAL A 186 -16.77 -14.09 -3.36
CA VAL A 186 -15.39 -14.56 -3.59
C VAL A 186 -14.89 -14.10 -4.96
N GLU A 187 -15.73 -14.21 -5.99
CA GLU A 187 -15.45 -13.71 -7.34
C GLU A 187 -15.26 -12.18 -7.34
N HIS A 188 -16.13 -11.44 -6.66
CA HIS A 188 -16.01 -9.98 -6.53
C HIS A 188 -14.74 -9.53 -5.80
N ILE A 189 -14.34 -10.24 -4.73
CA ILE A 189 -13.08 -9.95 -4.02
C ILE A 189 -11.88 -10.15 -4.95
N ARG A 190 -11.85 -11.25 -5.70
CA ARG A 190 -10.77 -11.59 -6.62
C ARG A 190 -10.66 -10.60 -7.79
N ASP A 191 -11.79 -10.22 -8.36
CA ASP A 191 -11.81 -9.54 -9.66
C ASP A 191 -11.94 -8.01 -9.52
N VAL A 192 -12.43 -7.51 -8.39
CA VAL A 192 -12.62 -6.07 -8.15
C VAL A 192 -11.76 -5.56 -6.99
N VAL A 193 -11.84 -6.20 -5.82
CA VAL A 193 -11.22 -5.67 -4.60
C VAL A 193 -9.69 -5.79 -4.64
N LEU A 194 -9.15 -6.97 -4.92
CA LEU A 194 -7.70 -7.20 -4.93
C LEU A 194 -6.97 -6.36 -6.00
N PRO A 195 -7.47 -6.23 -7.25
CA PRO A 195 -6.87 -5.32 -8.23
C PRO A 195 -6.92 -3.86 -7.79
N SER A 196 -8.02 -3.42 -7.18
CA SER A 196 -8.15 -2.05 -6.66
C SER A 196 -7.14 -1.76 -5.55
N ILE A 197 -6.94 -2.70 -4.62
CA ILE A 197 -5.91 -2.58 -3.58
C ILE A 197 -4.53 -2.47 -4.22
N ARG A 198 -4.18 -3.38 -5.14
CA ARG A 198 -2.88 -3.35 -5.83
C ARG A 198 -2.65 -2.03 -6.55
N GLN A 199 -3.67 -1.50 -7.23
CA GLN A 199 -3.59 -0.20 -7.88
C GLN A 199 -3.36 0.92 -6.87
N SER A 200 -4.07 0.92 -5.74
CA SER A 200 -3.87 1.92 -4.68
C SER A 200 -2.47 1.86 -4.07
N VAL A 201 -1.95 0.66 -3.82
CA VAL A 201 -0.58 0.41 -3.33
C VAL A 201 0.44 0.94 -4.34
N GLY A 202 0.29 0.60 -5.63
CA GLY A 202 1.17 1.10 -6.69
C GLY A 202 1.13 2.62 -6.85
N MET A 203 -0.03 3.27 -6.63
CA MET A 203 -0.11 4.73 -6.61
C MET A 203 0.69 5.34 -5.44
N VAL A 204 0.59 4.75 -4.24
CA VAL A 204 1.36 5.20 -3.07
C VAL A 204 2.86 5.02 -3.31
N GLU A 205 3.28 3.87 -3.83
CA GLU A 205 4.69 3.62 -4.19
C GLU A 205 5.21 4.63 -5.22
N GLY A 206 4.42 4.92 -6.26
CA GLY A 206 4.77 5.90 -7.29
C GLY A 206 4.86 7.32 -6.74
N GLN A 207 3.95 7.70 -5.84
CA GLN A 207 3.99 9.00 -5.16
C GLN A 207 5.20 9.13 -4.24
N GLN A 208 5.54 8.09 -3.47
CA GLN A 208 6.73 8.07 -2.62
C GLN A 208 8.01 8.20 -3.45
N ALA A 209 8.15 7.41 -4.52
CA ALA A 209 9.32 7.47 -5.40
C ALA A 209 9.46 8.86 -6.06
N ALA A 210 8.35 9.43 -6.56
CA ALA A 210 8.36 10.78 -7.12
C ALA A 210 8.71 11.85 -6.08
N GLY A 211 8.22 11.69 -4.84
CA GLY A 211 8.53 12.58 -3.72
C GLY A 211 10.02 12.56 -3.36
N VAL A 212 10.63 11.38 -3.25
CA VAL A 212 12.07 11.23 -2.97
C VAL A 212 12.92 11.77 -4.11
N ALA A 213 12.55 11.49 -5.36
CA ALA A 213 13.26 12.00 -6.52
C ALA A 213 13.25 13.53 -6.55
N LYS A 214 12.09 14.14 -6.29
CA LYS A 214 11.96 15.59 -6.18
C LYS A 214 12.81 16.15 -5.03
N LEU A 215 12.72 15.56 -3.84
CA LEU A 215 13.50 16.00 -2.68
C LEU A 215 15.01 15.92 -2.94
N SER A 216 15.45 14.86 -3.62
CA SER A 216 16.85 14.71 -4.02
C SER A 216 17.27 15.80 -5.00
N GLN A 217 16.42 16.15 -5.96
CA GLN A 217 16.70 17.27 -6.87
C GLN A 217 16.79 18.61 -6.11
N ASP A 218 15.83 18.90 -5.24
CA ASP A 218 15.80 20.13 -4.45
C ASP A 218 17.03 20.23 -3.54
N ALA A 219 17.44 19.10 -2.94
CA ALA A 219 18.67 19.00 -2.14
C ALA A 219 19.92 19.25 -2.99
N ALA A 220 20.02 18.66 -4.19
CA ALA A 220 21.13 18.88 -5.11
C ALA A 220 21.28 20.35 -5.49
N GLU A 221 20.18 21.00 -5.90
CA GLU A 221 20.15 22.41 -6.28
C GLU A 221 20.56 23.32 -5.11
N LYS A 222 20.17 22.95 -3.88
CA LYS A 222 20.60 23.69 -2.68
C LYS A 222 22.08 23.49 -2.37
N VAL A 223 22.58 22.26 -2.45
CA VAL A 223 24.02 21.94 -2.31
C VAL A 223 24.86 22.72 -3.31
N ASP A 224 24.45 22.77 -4.57
CA ASP A 224 25.18 23.49 -5.63
C ASP A 224 25.24 24.99 -5.33
N ARG A 225 24.10 25.58 -4.92
CA ARG A 225 24.06 27.00 -4.49
C ARG A 225 24.96 27.27 -3.29
N MET A 226 24.91 26.43 -2.25
CA MET A 226 25.76 26.54 -1.06
C MET A 226 27.24 26.42 -1.46
N SER A 227 27.59 25.43 -2.27
CA SER A 227 28.95 25.19 -2.73
C SER A 227 29.50 26.36 -3.55
N ASP A 228 28.71 26.89 -4.50
CA ASP A 228 29.12 28.00 -5.35
C ASP A 228 29.36 29.30 -4.57
N LEU A 229 28.64 29.51 -3.45
CA LEU A 229 28.87 30.65 -2.57
C LEU A 229 30.18 30.54 -1.78
N LEU A 230 30.53 29.35 -1.30
CA LEU A 230 31.68 29.15 -0.43
C LEU A 230 32.99 28.91 -1.20
N ARG A 231 32.92 28.31 -2.40
CA ARG A 231 34.09 28.07 -3.27
C ARG A 231 35.02 29.28 -3.45
N PRO A 232 34.54 30.50 -3.75
CA PRO A 232 35.41 31.67 -3.91
C PRO A 232 36.06 32.15 -2.60
N LEU A 233 35.62 31.67 -1.44
CA LEU A 233 36.17 32.03 -0.13
C LEU A 233 37.33 31.12 0.29
N GLY A 234 37.73 30.15 -0.55
CA GLY A 234 38.87 29.28 -0.28
C GLY A 234 38.60 28.22 0.78
N ALA A 235 37.34 27.93 1.09
CA ALA A 235 36.99 26.73 1.82
C ALA A 235 37.47 25.51 1.01
N ASP A 236 38.29 24.66 1.62
CA ASP A 236 38.55 23.33 1.08
C ASP A 236 37.28 22.52 1.26
N MET A 237 36.56 22.33 0.17
CA MET A 237 35.22 21.77 0.21
C MET A 237 35.25 20.25 0.07
N GLY A 238 36.42 19.60 -0.08
CA GLY A 238 36.48 18.19 -0.45
C GLY A 238 35.92 17.95 -1.86
N GLU A 239 36.50 16.99 -2.57
CA GLU A 239 36.14 16.64 -3.95
C GLU A 239 34.72 16.01 -4.03
N GLY A 240 33.69 16.84 -4.00
CA GLY A 240 32.33 16.47 -4.38
C GLY A 240 32.18 16.63 -5.90
N GLY A 241 31.98 15.54 -6.62
CA GLY A 241 31.72 15.56 -8.06
C GLY A 241 30.42 16.26 -8.41
N ILE A 242 30.24 16.58 -9.71
CA ILE A 242 29.00 17.14 -10.25
C ILE A 242 27.83 16.21 -9.90
N PHE A 243 26.73 16.76 -9.40
CA PHE A 243 25.52 15.99 -9.19
C PHE A 243 25.04 15.39 -10.51
N VAL A 244 24.98 14.06 -10.57
CA VAL A 244 24.32 13.34 -11.66
C VAL A 244 22.96 12.88 -11.14
N PRO A 245 21.84 13.36 -11.71
CA PRO A 245 20.53 12.93 -11.29
C PRO A 245 20.42 11.41 -11.42
N PRO A 246 19.75 10.74 -10.47
CA PRO A 246 19.47 9.32 -10.62
C PRO A 246 18.75 9.07 -11.94
N PRO A 247 19.05 7.95 -12.63
CA PRO A 247 18.23 7.50 -13.75
C PRO A 247 16.75 7.47 -13.39
N ALA A 248 15.86 7.74 -14.35
CA ALA A 248 14.42 7.75 -14.12
C ALA A 248 13.87 6.39 -13.60
N ASP A 249 14.60 5.31 -13.84
CA ASP A 249 14.34 3.94 -13.41
C ASP A 249 15.20 3.51 -12.21
N ALA A 250 15.91 4.44 -11.56
CA ALA A 250 16.71 4.14 -10.38
C ALA A 250 15.84 3.48 -9.29
N SER A 251 16.40 2.45 -8.65
CA SER A 251 15.73 1.81 -7.53
C SER A 251 15.54 2.82 -6.40
N PHE A 252 14.49 2.62 -5.61
CA PHE A 252 14.20 3.46 -4.46
C PHE A 252 15.38 3.50 -3.46
N ASP A 253 16.06 2.38 -3.22
CA ASP A 253 17.24 2.37 -2.35
C ASP A 253 18.39 3.21 -2.91
N THR A 254 18.60 3.21 -4.24
CA THR A 254 19.57 4.11 -4.88
C THR A 254 19.18 5.58 -4.71
N GLN A 255 17.90 5.92 -4.87
CA GLN A 255 17.41 7.28 -4.65
C GLN A 255 17.61 7.72 -3.18
N LEU A 256 17.36 6.83 -2.21
CA LEU A 256 17.60 7.12 -0.81
C LEU A 256 19.09 7.35 -0.49
N HIS A 257 19.99 6.53 -1.03
CA HIS A 257 21.43 6.72 -0.84
C HIS A 257 21.94 8.04 -1.43
N LEU A 258 21.40 8.46 -2.58
CA LEU A 258 21.71 9.75 -3.17
C LEU A 258 21.21 10.90 -2.28
N LEU A 259 19.98 10.83 -1.80
CA LEU A 259 19.42 11.81 -0.88
C LEU A 259 20.24 11.92 0.40
N GLU A 260 20.59 10.78 1.01
CA GLU A 260 21.42 10.74 2.22
C GLU A 260 22.78 11.41 1.99
N GLY A 261 23.44 11.11 0.86
CA GLY A 261 24.69 11.74 0.48
C GLY A 261 24.58 13.25 0.32
N MET A 262 23.47 13.75 -0.25
CA MET A 262 23.22 15.19 -0.37
C MET A 262 22.97 15.86 0.97
N LEU A 263 22.15 15.25 1.83
CA LEU A 263 21.87 15.80 3.16
C LEU A 263 23.15 15.85 4.01
N SER A 264 23.98 14.80 3.95
CA SER A 264 25.30 14.80 4.58
C SER A 264 26.19 15.91 4.01
N ARG A 265 26.15 16.12 2.69
CA ARG A 265 26.92 17.17 2.04
C ARG A 265 26.45 18.56 2.47
N MET A 266 25.15 18.78 2.62
CA MET A 266 24.60 20.05 3.13
C MET A 266 25.09 20.34 4.55
N ASP A 267 25.11 19.33 5.41
CA ASP A 267 25.61 19.44 6.79
C ASP A 267 27.10 19.84 6.82
N ASP A 268 27.93 19.18 6.00
CA ASP A 268 29.36 19.54 5.86
C ASP A 268 29.55 20.99 5.38
N LEU A 269 28.75 21.42 4.41
CA LEU A 269 28.77 22.77 3.87
C LEU A 269 28.35 23.80 4.91
N ARG A 270 27.32 23.49 5.71
CA ARG A 270 26.86 24.33 6.82
C ARG A 270 27.94 24.47 7.88
N GLY A 271 28.54 23.36 8.32
CA GLY A 271 29.65 23.38 9.28
C GLY A 271 30.88 24.14 8.77
N THR A 272 31.11 24.14 7.45
CA THR A 272 32.16 24.96 6.83
C THR A 272 31.79 26.45 6.82
N ALA A 273 30.55 26.78 6.48
CA ALA A 273 30.05 28.15 6.46
C ALA A 273 30.06 28.81 7.84
N GLU A 274 29.75 28.06 8.90
CA GLU A 274 29.74 28.55 10.29
C GLU A 274 31.13 29.00 10.77
N ARG A 275 32.19 28.34 10.29
CA ARG A 275 33.58 28.74 10.55
C ARG A 275 33.96 30.01 9.79
N LEU A 276 33.49 30.16 8.55
CA LEU A 276 33.81 31.32 7.75
C LEU A 276 33.23 32.62 8.35
N PRO A 277 33.89 33.77 8.17
CA PRO A 277 33.44 35.03 8.73
C PRO A 277 32.29 35.66 7.93
N LEU A 278 31.14 34.98 7.89
CA LEU A 278 29.97 35.33 7.09
C LEU A 278 29.00 36.29 7.79
N ALA A 279 29.01 36.38 9.12
CA ALA A 279 28.13 37.31 9.82
C ALA A 279 28.54 38.77 9.58
N ASP A 280 27.56 39.69 9.56
CA ASP A 280 27.81 41.11 9.28
C ASP A 280 28.77 41.72 10.34
N PRO A 281 29.98 42.18 9.94
CA PRO A 281 30.91 42.81 10.86
C PRO A 281 30.43 44.17 11.35
N LYS A 282 29.48 44.82 10.65
CA LYS A 282 29.08 46.20 10.92
C LYS A 282 28.31 46.29 12.25
N PRO A 283 28.87 46.93 13.29
CA PRO A 283 28.15 47.03 14.54
C PRO A 283 26.88 47.89 14.39
N PRO A 284 25.82 47.61 15.17
CA PRO A 284 24.60 48.42 15.15
C PRO A 284 24.89 49.90 15.42
N GLY A 285 24.23 50.80 14.67
CA GLY A 285 24.41 52.25 14.81
C GLY A 285 25.70 52.83 14.19
N THR A 286 26.52 52.00 13.53
CA THR A 286 27.72 52.46 12.82
C THR A 286 27.48 52.67 11.33
N VAL A 287 28.35 53.46 10.70
CA VAL A 287 28.37 53.70 9.25
C VAL A 287 29.71 53.25 8.67
N ARG A 288 29.69 52.63 7.49
CA ARG A 288 30.93 52.29 6.78
C ARG A 288 31.60 53.59 6.33
N SER A 289 32.75 53.91 6.92
CA SER A 289 33.50 55.14 6.66
C SER A 289 34.59 54.94 5.62
N SER A 290 35.12 53.72 5.46
CA SER A 290 36.11 53.44 4.43
C SER A 290 36.09 51.99 3.95
N THR A 291 36.54 51.78 2.71
CA THR A 291 36.61 50.49 2.04
C THR A 291 38.05 49.97 1.97
N PHE A 292 38.20 48.66 1.73
CA PHE A 292 39.49 48.02 1.44
C PHE A 292 40.09 48.54 0.12
N GLY A 293 41.41 48.67 0.06
CA GLY A 293 42.14 49.04 -1.16
C GLY A 293 43.06 50.26 -1.03
N LEU A 294 43.63 50.69 -2.14
CA LEU A 294 44.52 51.87 -2.20
C LEU A 294 43.74 53.16 -1.89
N ARG A 295 44.21 53.91 -0.90
CA ARG A 295 43.68 55.23 -0.54
C ARG A 295 44.81 56.18 -0.12
N THR A 296 44.52 57.48 -0.05
CA THR A 296 45.44 58.44 0.56
C THR A 296 45.50 58.20 2.07
N ASP A 297 46.70 57.97 2.60
CA ASP A 297 46.94 57.80 4.03
C ASP A 297 46.58 59.09 4.78
N PRO A 298 45.69 59.04 5.78
CA PRO A 298 45.21 60.24 6.45
C PRO A 298 46.26 60.94 7.32
N PHE A 299 47.39 60.27 7.62
CA PHE A 299 48.46 60.84 8.44
C PHE A 299 49.65 61.31 7.57
N LEU A 300 49.97 60.59 6.50
CA LEU A 300 51.13 60.87 5.63
C LEU A 300 50.78 61.60 4.34
N GLY A 301 49.51 61.63 3.93
CA GLY A 301 49.05 62.26 2.69
C GLY A 301 49.52 61.56 1.40
N ARG A 302 49.98 60.31 1.49
CA ARG A 302 50.51 59.50 0.38
C ARG A 302 49.64 58.28 0.13
N ALA A 303 49.70 57.69 -1.06
CA ALA A 303 48.98 56.44 -1.33
C ALA A 303 49.45 55.32 -0.39
N ALA A 304 48.51 54.69 0.31
CA ALA A 304 48.72 53.54 1.18
C ALA A 304 47.61 52.51 0.99
N MET A 305 47.95 51.24 1.20
CA MET A 305 46.98 50.16 1.14
C MET A 305 46.17 50.11 2.44
N HIS A 306 44.85 50.22 2.33
CA HIS A 306 43.94 49.95 3.44
C HIS A 306 43.60 48.46 3.47
N THR A 307 44.09 47.77 4.49
CA THR A 307 44.01 46.30 4.65
C THR A 307 42.68 45.80 5.19
N GLY A 308 41.69 46.67 5.39
CA GLY A 308 40.40 46.33 5.96
C GLY A 308 39.27 47.26 5.54
N ILE A 309 38.17 47.21 6.27
CA ILE A 309 37.00 48.09 6.15
C ILE A 309 36.83 48.81 7.48
N ASP A 310 36.54 50.11 7.42
CA ASP A 310 36.34 50.95 8.60
C ASP A 310 34.84 51.20 8.83
N PHE A 311 34.38 51.02 10.07
CA PHE A 311 33.03 51.34 10.54
C PHE A 311 33.08 52.40 11.62
N ALA A 312 32.74 53.64 11.28
CA ALA A 312 32.69 54.76 12.22
C ALA A 312 31.48 54.62 13.15
N GLY A 313 31.69 54.80 14.45
CA GLY A 313 30.66 54.56 15.46
C GLY A 313 31.05 55.13 16.83
N ALA A 314 30.07 55.27 17.72
CA ALA A 314 30.32 55.80 19.06
C ALA A 314 31.30 54.89 19.84
N PRO A 315 32.22 55.47 20.64
CA PRO A 315 33.01 54.70 21.59
C PRO A 315 32.10 53.84 22.48
N GLY A 316 32.53 52.63 22.80
CA GLY A 316 31.72 51.72 23.62
C GLY A 316 30.72 50.87 22.83
N THR A 317 30.59 51.06 21.52
CA THR A 317 29.74 50.19 20.67
C THR A 317 30.27 48.75 20.69
N PRO A 318 29.44 47.72 20.92
CA PRO A 318 29.90 46.33 20.96
C PRO A 318 30.44 45.84 19.62
N VAL A 319 31.63 45.23 19.65
CA VAL A 319 32.25 44.53 18.52
C VAL A 319 32.03 43.03 18.70
N ARG A 320 31.65 42.32 17.62
CA ARG A 320 31.26 40.91 17.66
C ARG A 320 32.02 40.07 16.65
N ALA A 321 32.24 38.80 16.97
CA ALA A 321 32.84 37.82 16.06
C ALA A 321 31.95 37.60 14.83
N THR A 322 32.57 37.47 13.66
CA THR A 322 31.88 37.29 12.37
C THR A 322 31.76 35.84 11.92
N GLY A 323 32.44 34.91 12.62
CA GLY A 323 32.43 33.47 12.37
C GLY A 323 32.80 32.71 13.64
N GLU A 324 32.59 31.39 13.65
CA GLU A 324 33.11 30.51 14.70
C GLU A 324 34.64 30.46 14.64
N GLY A 325 35.32 30.52 15.78
CA GLY A 325 36.76 30.37 15.80
C GLY A 325 37.39 30.40 17.18
N ARG A 326 38.72 30.48 17.20
CA ARG A 326 39.54 30.60 18.42
C ARG A 326 40.28 31.92 18.41
N VAL A 327 40.23 32.66 19.52
CA VAL A 327 41.02 33.88 19.68
C VAL A 327 42.51 33.52 19.72
N ILE A 328 43.28 34.01 18.75
CA ILE A 328 44.73 33.78 18.66
C ILE A 328 45.55 34.99 19.13
N SER A 329 44.95 36.18 19.16
CA SER A 329 45.57 37.38 19.70
C SER A 329 44.52 38.29 20.34
N ALA A 330 44.86 38.93 21.47
CA ALA A 330 44.00 39.84 22.20
C ALA A 330 44.86 40.79 23.05
N GLY A 331 45.10 42.01 22.57
CA GLY A 331 45.95 42.98 23.26
C GLY A 331 46.36 44.15 22.38
N ASP A 332 47.38 44.91 22.82
CA ASP A 332 47.96 46.00 22.04
C ASP A 332 48.82 45.45 20.89
N GLN A 333 48.55 45.93 19.66
CA GLN A 333 49.22 45.53 18.42
C GLN A 333 49.80 46.75 17.67
N GLY A 334 50.26 47.75 18.42
CA GLY A 334 50.97 48.91 17.88
C GLY A 334 50.06 49.80 17.03
N GLY A 335 50.26 49.81 15.71
CA GLY A 335 49.46 50.64 14.79
C GLY A 335 47.96 50.36 14.85
N TYR A 336 47.57 49.11 15.17
CA TYR A 336 46.18 48.70 15.33
C TYR A 336 45.59 49.06 16.71
N GLY A 337 46.42 49.48 17.67
CA GLY A 337 46.00 49.68 19.05
C GLY A 337 45.54 48.38 19.70
N LEU A 338 44.53 48.47 20.56
CA LEU A 338 43.90 47.27 21.12
C LEU A 338 43.14 46.53 20.01
N ALA A 339 43.53 45.28 19.79
CA ALA A 339 42.96 44.45 18.76
C ALA A 339 42.76 43.00 19.21
N VAL A 340 41.80 42.35 18.57
CA VAL A 340 41.51 40.91 18.70
C VAL A 340 41.64 40.28 17.33
N GLU A 341 42.30 39.13 17.28
CA GLU A 341 42.36 38.27 16.09
C GLU A 341 41.76 36.90 16.39
N VAL A 342 40.86 36.45 15.53
CA VAL A 342 40.15 35.17 15.62
C VAL A 342 40.56 34.29 14.45
N ASP A 343 41.03 33.08 14.75
CA ASP A 343 41.31 32.03 13.77
C ASP A 343 40.07 31.18 13.54
N HIS A 344 39.64 31.11 12.29
CA HIS A 344 38.47 30.37 11.83
C HIS A 344 38.85 28.99 11.25
N GLY A 345 40.13 28.64 11.23
CA GLY A 345 40.65 27.46 10.55
C GLY A 345 40.87 27.70 9.05
N ASN A 346 41.44 26.70 8.37
CA ASN A 346 41.74 26.74 6.93
C ASN A 346 42.52 27.99 6.48
N GLY A 347 43.34 28.55 7.38
CA GLY A 347 44.13 29.74 7.11
C GLY A 347 43.34 31.06 7.11
N VAL A 348 42.05 31.05 7.46
CA VAL A 348 41.21 32.26 7.52
C VAL A 348 41.25 32.87 8.92
N THR A 349 41.62 34.13 9.03
CA THR A 349 41.56 34.89 10.30
C THR A 349 40.82 36.21 10.12
N THR A 350 40.19 36.69 11.20
CA THR A 350 39.60 38.03 11.25
C THR A 350 40.25 38.88 12.32
N ARG A 351 40.45 40.16 12.01
CA ARG A 351 41.03 41.14 12.93
C ARG A 351 40.05 42.27 13.21
N PHE A 352 39.95 42.64 14.48
CA PHE A 352 39.14 43.73 14.99
C PHE A 352 40.04 44.69 15.75
N ALA A 353 40.23 45.91 15.25
CA ALA A 353 41.22 46.85 15.76
C ALA A 353 40.62 48.18 16.24
N HIS A 354 41.48 49.03 16.82
CA HIS A 354 41.16 50.32 17.42
C HIS A 354 40.15 50.24 18.59
N MET A 355 40.13 49.11 19.30
CA MET A 355 39.19 48.87 20.39
C MET A 355 39.50 49.74 21.62
N SER A 356 38.50 50.04 22.45
CA SER A 356 38.69 50.68 23.76
C SER A 356 38.82 49.67 24.89
N ARG A 357 38.24 48.48 24.70
CA ARG A 357 38.22 47.39 25.66
C ARG A 357 38.15 46.06 24.93
N ILE A 358 38.83 45.05 25.47
CA ILE A 358 38.78 43.66 25.01
C ILE A 358 38.05 42.85 26.09
N ASP A 359 37.06 42.07 25.68
CA ASP A 359 36.21 41.25 26.56
C ASP A 359 36.54 39.73 26.47
N VAL A 360 37.53 39.37 25.65
CA VAL A 360 37.95 37.98 25.40
C VAL A 360 39.44 37.78 25.67
N ARG A 361 39.87 36.51 25.76
CA ARG A 361 41.28 36.14 25.99
C ARG A 361 41.80 35.16 24.94
N VAL A 362 43.11 35.17 24.72
CA VAL A 362 43.78 34.20 23.85
C VAL A 362 43.41 32.76 24.26
N GLY A 363 43.12 31.92 23.28
CA GLY A 363 42.68 30.54 23.44
C GLY A 363 41.17 30.37 23.63
N GLN A 364 40.39 31.45 23.80
CA GLN A 364 38.94 31.36 23.94
C GLN A 364 38.28 30.97 22.61
N SER A 365 37.38 29.98 22.63
CA SER A 365 36.48 29.69 21.51
C SER A 365 35.34 30.70 21.49
N VAL A 366 34.98 31.19 20.30
CA VAL A 366 33.93 32.17 20.08
C VAL A 366 33.00 31.66 18.99
N ALA A 367 31.69 31.82 19.20
CA ALA A 367 30.66 31.61 18.19
C ALA A 367 30.39 32.93 17.43
N PRO A 368 29.79 32.90 16.23
CA PRO A 368 29.32 34.10 15.55
C PRO A 368 28.46 34.96 16.49
N GLY A 369 28.68 36.28 16.48
CA GLY A 369 27.96 37.21 17.35
C GLY A 369 28.50 37.34 18.78
N THR A 370 29.46 36.51 19.21
CA THR A 370 30.12 36.65 20.53
C THR A 370 30.77 38.03 20.65
N ARG A 371 30.55 38.73 21.76
CA ARG A 371 31.16 40.07 21.97
C ARG A 371 32.65 39.93 22.25
N LEU A 372 33.46 40.55 21.40
CA LEU A 372 34.93 40.56 21.50
C LEU A 372 35.43 41.74 22.33
N GLY A 373 34.66 42.83 22.38
CA GLY A 373 35.00 44.03 23.12
C GLY A 373 34.21 45.24 22.60
N LEU A 374 34.78 46.43 22.73
CA LEU A 374 34.08 47.69 22.41
C LEU A 374 34.90 48.59 21.48
N ILE A 375 34.22 49.32 20.59
CA ILE A 375 34.82 50.34 19.72
C ILE A 375 35.56 51.39 20.57
N GLY A 376 36.72 51.84 20.09
CA GLY A 376 37.52 52.89 20.68
C GLY A 376 38.22 53.73 19.61
N THR A 377 39.37 54.29 19.98
CA THR A 377 40.24 55.07 19.09
C THR A 377 41.73 54.87 19.43
N THR A 378 42.09 53.65 19.84
CA THR A 378 43.48 53.32 20.23
C THR A 378 44.37 53.09 19.01
N GLY A 379 45.69 53.20 19.18
CA GLY A 379 46.65 53.06 18.09
C GLY A 379 46.57 54.19 17.07
N ARG A 380 46.78 53.88 15.79
CA ARG A 380 46.80 54.86 14.70
C ARG A 380 45.40 55.12 14.16
N SER A 381 44.61 55.87 14.92
CA SER A 381 43.21 56.19 14.62
C SER A 381 42.97 57.69 14.55
N THR A 382 42.11 58.14 13.62
CA THR A 382 41.69 59.55 13.49
C THR A 382 40.41 59.87 14.26
N GLY A 383 39.71 58.85 14.78
CA GLY A 383 38.48 59.01 15.56
C GLY A 383 37.82 57.66 15.86
N PRO A 384 36.73 57.61 16.62
CA PRO A 384 36.11 56.35 17.02
C PRO A 384 35.58 55.51 15.85
N HIS A 385 36.18 54.33 15.63
CA HIS A 385 35.77 53.39 14.59
C HIS A 385 36.24 51.96 14.88
N LEU A 386 35.59 50.98 14.24
CA LEU A 386 36.10 49.61 14.12
C LEU A 386 36.84 49.48 12.80
N HIS A 387 38.11 49.05 12.84
CA HIS A 387 38.81 48.57 11.67
C HIS A 387 38.72 47.03 11.63
N TYR A 388 38.14 46.51 10.55
CA TYR A 388 37.87 45.09 10.35
C TYR A 388 38.65 44.54 9.16
N GLU A 389 39.43 43.49 9.39
CA GLU A 389 40.15 42.77 8.33
C GLU A 389 39.68 41.31 8.26
N VAL A 390 39.69 40.77 7.04
CA VAL A 390 39.70 39.32 6.80
C VAL A 390 41.06 38.99 6.19
N ARG A 391 41.69 37.94 6.66
CA ARG A 391 43.01 37.50 6.22
C ARG A 391 42.96 36.04 5.81
N VAL A 392 43.65 35.70 4.73
CA VAL A 392 43.78 34.32 4.23
C VAL A 392 45.28 34.01 4.15
N ASN A 393 45.71 32.97 4.85
CA ASN A 393 47.12 32.58 4.99
C ASN A 393 48.02 33.74 5.44
N GLY A 394 47.49 34.60 6.31
CA GLY A 394 48.18 35.78 6.83
C GLY A 394 48.14 37.01 5.93
N GLU A 395 47.59 36.94 4.72
CA GLU A 395 47.45 38.10 3.82
C GLU A 395 46.07 38.75 3.92
N ALA A 396 45.99 40.08 3.99
CA ALA A 396 44.73 40.79 4.03
C ALA A 396 44.00 40.74 2.68
N VAL A 397 42.75 40.29 2.70
CA VAL A 397 41.88 40.21 1.52
C VAL A 397 40.69 41.13 1.68
N ASN A 398 40.00 41.47 0.58
CA ASN A 398 38.84 42.35 0.62
C ASN A 398 37.70 41.72 1.44
N PRO A 399 37.35 42.27 2.62
CA PRO A 399 36.31 41.70 3.49
C PRO A 399 34.91 41.73 2.86
N GLN A 400 34.68 42.61 1.87
CA GLN A 400 33.37 42.73 1.20
C GLN A 400 32.91 41.42 0.57
N ARG A 401 33.85 40.57 0.10
CA ARG A 401 33.53 39.26 -0.48
C ARG A 401 32.82 38.33 0.53
N TYR A 402 33.26 38.36 1.78
CA TYR A 402 32.69 37.55 2.86
C TYR A 402 31.35 38.12 3.33
N ILE A 403 31.23 39.45 3.41
CA ILE A 403 29.96 40.13 3.75
C ILE A 403 28.89 39.82 2.70
N ASP A 404 29.24 39.86 1.41
CA ASP A 404 28.31 39.56 0.32
C ASP A 404 27.91 38.08 0.31
N ALA A 405 28.86 37.17 0.52
CA ALA A 405 28.58 35.76 0.64
C ALA A 405 27.67 35.45 1.83
N GLY A 406 27.91 36.08 2.99
CA GLY A 406 27.08 35.89 4.19
C GLY A 406 25.65 36.39 4.03
N ARG A 407 25.43 37.50 3.33
CA ARG A 407 24.09 37.97 2.98
C ARG A 407 23.34 36.96 2.11
N ARG A 408 24.00 36.43 1.07
CA ARG A 408 23.41 35.41 0.20
C ARG A 408 23.20 34.08 0.92
N TRP A 409 24.08 33.74 1.86
CA TRP A 409 23.95 32.56 2.70
C TRP A 409 22.70 32.61 3.59
N ALA A 410 22.37 33.78 4.14
CA ALA A 410 21.17 33.97 4.95
C ALA A 410 19.84 33.89 4.15
N GLU A 411 19.91 33.91 2.81
CA GLU A 411 18.76 33.79 1.92
C GLU A 411 18.50 32.34 1.44
N LEU A 412 19.41 31.40 1.74
CA LEU A 412 19.30 29.97 1.42
C LEU A 412 18.60 29.18 2.55
#